data_AF-A0A6P4E589-F1
#
_entry.id   AF-A0A6P4E589-F1
#
_cell.length_a   1.000
_cell.length_b   1.000
_cell.length_c   1.000
_cell.angle_alpha   90.00
_cell.angle_beta   90.00
_cell.angle_gamma   90.00
#
_symmetry.space_group_name_H-M   'P 1'
#
loop_
_entity.id
_entity.type
_entity.pdbx_description
1 polymer ?
#
loop_
_entity_poly.entity_id
_entity_poly.type
_entity_poly.pdbx_seq_one_letter_code
_entity_poly.pdbx_strand_id
1 'polypeptide(L)'
;MQKTVVNDLPEETKINVKRFPRELLYLSAILLMLVALVAGYSLWVMTHSTGSPNKGLHILDRSEWQGEPPSGKYPHLKLPVSNVIIHHTATEGCEHEDVCIYRMQVIQAYHMKSLGWVDIGYNFLVGGDGQIYVGRGWHIQGQHVKGYGAISISIAFIGTFVNMEPPARQIEAAKRLMDEGVRLHRLQPDYHIYAHRQVSPTESPGQKLFELMEHWPRFTPNVTSLRLLSNSTLKFVTRPYWLAQPATVPLTPLQLPVQSVRFVATNTESCSTQAECIFRVRLLQSLHIESIGYKDINFNFVAAGDGHIYEARGWDNSCESSSDGDRQDSKELVVAFVGPSGSNKKLALELIQQGIKLGHISKDYNLIDDSEK
;
A
#
# COMPACT_ATOMS: atom_id res chain seq x y z
N MET A 1 -31.18 93.41 77.28
CA MET A 1 -31.13 91.94 77.32
C MET A 1 -31.04 91.41 75.90
N GLN A 2 -29.90 90.83 75.47
CA GLN A 2 -29.90 89.75 74.49
C GLN A 2 -28.57 89.00 74.52
N LYS A 3 -28.66 87.67 74.51
CA LYS A 3 -27.62 86.69 74.83
C LYS A 3 -26.60 86.54 73.72
N THR A 4 -25.35 86.33 74.13
CA THR A 4 -24.19 85.93 73.33
C THR A 4 -24.37 84.49 72.83
N VAL A 5 -24.19 84.27 71.53
CA VAL A 5 -24.10 82.93 70.92
C VAL A 5 -22.62 82.67 70.61
N VAL A 6 -22.11 81.55 71.12
CA VAL A 6 -20.74 81.05 70.93
C VAL A 6 -20.70 80.29 69.60
N ASN A 7 -19.74 80.65 68.73
CA ASN A 7 -19.40 79.88 67.54
C ASN A 7 -18.17 79.01 67.87
N ASP A 8 -18.38 77.70 68.02
CA ASP A 8 -17.27 76.73 68.04
C ASP A 8 -16.88 76.37 66.60
N LEU A 9 -15.59 76.57 66.28
CA LEU A 9 -14.95 76.07 65.08
C LEU A 9 -14.58 74.58 65.27
N PRO A 10 -14.79 73.69 64.27
CA PRO A 10 -14.38 72.30 64.39
C PRO A 10 -12.86 72.14 64.26
N GLU A 11 -12.31 71.26 65.10
CA GLU A 11 -10.91 70.88 65.22
C GLU A 11 -10.45 70.06 63.98
N GLU A 12 -9.40 70.50 63.29
CA GLU A 12 -8.78 69.77 62.18
C GLU A 12 -8.11 68.47 62.67
N THR A 13 -8.62 67.33 62.20
CA THR A 13 -8.04 66.02 62.44
C THR A 13 -6.73 65.87 61.65
N LYS A 14 -5.58 65.89 62.33
CA LYS A 14 -4.27 65.59 61.71
C LYS A 14 -4.20 64.11 61.30
N ILE A 15 -4.44 63.83 60.02
CA ILE A 15 -4.20 62.51 59.44
C ILE A 15 -2.69 62.29 59.33
N ASN A 16 -2.16 61.38 60.14
CA ASN A 16 -0.76 60.98 60.14
C ASN A 16 -0.49 60.04 58.95
N VAL A 17 -0.20 60.61 57.78
CA VAL A 17 0.20 59.85 56.60
C VAL A 17 1.63 59.35 56.80
N LYS A 18 1.80 58.07 57.17
CA LYS A 18 3.10 57.40 57.16
C LYS A 18 3.67 57.44 55.73
N ARG A 19 4.62 58.34 55.50
CA ARG A 19 5.37 58.43 54.25
C ARG A 19 6.14 57.12 54.09
N PHE A 20 5.73 56.29 53.14
CA PHE A 20 6.45 55.06 52.81
C PHE A 20 7.91 55.41 52.47
N PRO A 21 8.90 54.72 53.06
CA PRO A 21 10.30 55.01 52.81
C PRO A 21 10.58 54.80 51.33
N ARG A 22 11.26 55.77 50.70
CA ARG A 22 11.61 55.73 49.27
C ARG A 22 12.27 54.41 48.87
N GLU A 23 13.04 53.82 49.78
CA GLU A 23 13.65 52.49 49.64
C GLU A 23 12.63 51.38 49.33
N LEU A 24 11.45 51.39 49.96
CA LEU A 24 10.43 50.37 49.70
C LEU A 24 9.79 50.54 48.31
N LEU A 25 9.70 51.79 47.83
CA LEU A 25 9.23 52.08 46.47
C LEU A 25 10.27 51.65 45.42
N TYR A 26 11.57 51.80 45.71
CA TYR A 26 12.63 51.29 44.84
C TYR A 26 12.65 49.76 44.80
N LEU A 27 12.52 49.10 45.95
CA LEU A 27 12.46 47.64 46.02
C LEU A 27 11.25 47.06 45.30
N SER A 28 10.07 47.68 45.44
CA SER A 28 8.86 47.24 44.72
C SER A 28 8.97 47.45 43.21
N ALA A 29 9.56 48.57 42.77
CA ALA A 29 9.81 48.82 41.35
C ALA A 29 10.81 47.82 40.74
N ILE A 30 11.90 47.51 41.46
CA ILE A 30 12.88 46.50 41.03
C ILE A 30 12.23 45.11 40.95
N LEU A 31 11.41 44.75 41.94
CA LEU A 31 10.70 43.47 41.94
C LEU A 31 9.73 43.36 40.75
N LEU A 32 8.97 44.42 40.45
CA LEU A 32 8.07 44.44 39.30
C LEU A 32 8.82 44.34 37.97
N MET A 33 9.97 44.99 37.84
CA MET A 33 10.83 44.87 36.67
C MET A 33 11.37 43.44 36.50
N LEU A 34 11.79 42.79 37.58
CA LEU A 34 12.25 41.40 37.54
C LEU A 34 11.13 40.45 37.15
N VAL A 35 9.93 40.61 37.72
CA VAL A 35 8.77 39.79 37.36
C VAL A 35 8.39 39.98 35.88
N ALA A 36 8.39 41.22 35.39
CA ALA A 36 8.12 41.51 33.98
C ALA A 36 9.18 40.91 33.04
N LEU A 37 10.47 40.96 33.42
CA LEU A 37 11.55 40.32 32.67
C LEU A 37 11.43 38.80 32.66
N VAL A 38 11.09 38.17 33.78
CA VAL A 38 10.89 36.71 33.87
C VAL A 38 9.65 36.27 33.10
N ALA A 39 8.56 37.04 33.18
CA ALA A 39 7.34 36.77 32.41
C ALA A 39 7.57 36.97 30.91
N GLY A 40 8.28 38.03 30.53
CA GLY A 40 8.69 38.30 29.15
C GLY A 40 9.63 37.22 28.60
N TYR A 41 10.60 36.77 29.40
CA TYR A 41 11.47 35.65 29.06
C TYR A 41 10.68 34.34 28.95
N SER A 42 9.75 34.08 29.86
CA SER A 42 8.88 32.89 29.80
C SER A 42 7.96 32.90 28.58
N LEU A 43 7.40 34.06 28.23
CA LEU A 43 6.58 34.23 27.03
C LEU A 43 7.43 34.15 25.76
N TRP A 44 8.65 34.68 25.77
CA TRP A 44 9.62 34.51 24.70
C TRP A 44 10.03 33.05 24.57
N VAL A 45 10.30 32.32 25.64
CA VAL A 45 10.54 30.87 25.62
C VAL A 45 9.31 30.10 25.16
N MET A 46 8.08 30.51 25.47
CA MET A 46 6.88 29.84 24.94
C MET A 46 6.63 30.13 23.45
N THR A 47 6.99 31.32 22.96
CA THR A 47 6.80 31.73 21.56
C THR A 47 7.98 31.38 20.66
N HIS A 48 9.18 31.28 21.24
CA HIS A 48 10.47 30.96 20.61
C HIS A 48 11.07 29.65 21.13
N SER A 49 10.30 28.83 21.87
CA SER A 49 10.48 27.39 21.84
C SER A 49 10.06 26.93 20.45
N THR A 50 10.92 27.26 19.48
CA THR A 50 11.33 26.28 18.49
C THR A 50 12.11 25.21 19.25
N GLY A 51 11.42 24.49 20.15
CA GLY A 51 11.70 23.08 20.29
C GLY A 51 11.53 22.56 18.88
N SER A 52 12.65 22.41 18.16
CA SER A 52 12.68 21.53 17.02
C SER A 52 12.06 20.25 17.58
N PRO A 53 10.85 19.83 17.17
CA PRO A 53 10.43 18.48 17.49
C PRO A 53 11.57 17.64 16.95
N ASN A 54 12.14 16.75 17.77
CA ASN A 54 13.27 15.93 17.39
C ASN A 54 13.10 15.52 15.93
N LYS A 55 13.91 16.09 15.02
CA LYS A 55 13.86 15.79 13.57
C LYS A 55 14.43 14.39 13.29
N GLY A 56 14.57 13.58 14.33
CA GLY A 56 14.93 12.17 14.24
C GLY A 56 13.77 11.39 13.64
N LEU A 57 14.12 10.46 12.76
CA LEU A 57 13.21 9.45 12.29
C LEU A 57 12.85 8.54 13.47
N HIS A 58 11.60 8.56 13.95
CA HIS A 58 11.17 7.66 15.02
C HIS A 58 10.77 6.31 14.40
N ILE A 59 11.59 5.30 14.67
CA ILE A 59 11.40 3.93 14.21
C ILE A 59 11.10 3.07 15.43
N LEU A 60 9.86 2.59 15.53
CA LEU A 60 9.43 1.71 16.62
C LEU A 60 9.77 0.26 16.27
N ASP A 61 10.64 -0.32 17.07
CA ASP A 61 10.96 -1.74 17.03
C ASP A 61 9.77 -2.60 17.48
N ARG A 62 9.84 -3.90 17.17
CA ARG A 62 8.78 -4.87 17.49
C ARG A 62 8.32 -4.84 18.94
N SER A 63 9.26 -4.73 19.87
CA SER A 63 8.96 -4.69 21.30
C SER A 63 8.14 -3.46 21.69
N GLU A 64 8.32 -2.33 20.98
CA GLU A 64 7.67 -1.06 21.30
C GLU A 64 6.20 -1.05 20.88
N TRP A 65 5.87 -1.67 19.74
CA TRP A 65 4.48 -1.88 19.33
C TRP A 65 3.89 -3.22 19.82
N GLN A 66 4.59 -3.91 20.72
CA GLN A 66 4.16 -5.17 21.35
C GLN A 66 3.80 -6.26 20.33
N GLY A 67 4.59 -6.40 19.27
CA GLY A 67 4.37 -7.39 18.23
C GLY A 67 4.68 -8.81 18.68
N GLU A 68 3.88 -9.77 18.22
CA GLU A 68 4.12 -11.20 18.44
C GLU A 68 5.47 -11.59 17.83
N PRO A 69 6.26 -12.49 18.44
CA PRO A 69 7.45 -13.01 17.80
C PRO A 69 7.08 -13.83 16.56
N PRO A 70 8.00 -13.92 15.60
CA PRO A 70 7.94 -14.88 14.51
C PRO A 70 7.50 -16.29 14.90
N SER A 71 6.53 -16.88 14.18
CA SER A 71 6.11 -18.27 14.44
C SER A 71 7.09 -19.33 13.88
N GLY A 72 8.16 -18.90 13.20
CA GLY A 72 9.10 -19.78 12.52
C GLY A 72 10.28 -19.01 11.91
N LYS A 73 11.07 -19.69 11.08
CA LYS A 73 12.24 -19.10 10.43
C LYS A 73 11.82 -18.29 9.20
N TYR A 74 12.48 -17.15 8.99
CA TYR A 74 12.45 -16.45 7.70
C TYR A 74 13.80 -16.52 7.01
N PRO A 75 13.82 -16.48 5.67
CA PRO A 75 15.05 -16.30 4.94
C PRO A 75 15.60 -14.88 5.12
N HIS A 76 16.93 -14.79 5.15
CA HIS A 76 17.64 -13.52 5.21
C HIS A 76 17.63 -12.81 3.85
N LEU A 77 17.58 -11.47 3.91
CA LEU A 77 17.69 -10.61 2.75
C LEU A 77 19.16 -10.28 2.48
N LYS A 78 19.60 -10.42 1.22
CA LYS A 78 20.96 -10.04 0.83
C LYS A 78 21.03 -8.52 0.67
N LEU A 79 21.90 -7.89 1.47
CA LEU A 79 22.10 -6.44 1.50
C LEU A 79 23.39 -6.03 0.76
N PRO A 80 23.48 -4.77 0.25
CA PRO A 80 22.40 -3.80 0.15
C PRO A 80 21.41 -4.16 -0.96
N VAL A 81 20.16 -3.73 -0.81
CA VAL A 81 19.06 -4.03 -1.73
C VAL A 81 18.89 -2.87 -2.72
N SER A 82 18.62 -3.18 -3.98
CA SER A 82 18.47 -2.19 -5.05
C SER A 82 17.02 -1.75 -5.29
N ASN A 83 16.04 -2.35 -4.61
CA ASN A 83 14.63 -2.16 -4.92
C ASN A 83 13.79 -1.92 -3.66
N VAL A 84 12.89 -0.95 -3.73
CA VAL A 84 11.87 -0.69 -2.72
C VAL A 84 10.50 -0.83 -3.37
N ILE A 85 9.60 -1.60 -2.75
CA ILE A 85 8.21 -1.74 -3.21
C ILE A 85 7.28 -1.10 -2.20
N ILE A 86 6.52 -0.11 -2.65
CA ILE A 86 5.55 0.63 -1.83
C ILE A 86 4.18 -0.04 -1.92
N HIS A 87 3.54 -0.14 -0.75
CA HIS A 87 2.22 -0.73 -0.54
C HIS A 87 1.33 0.25 0.22
N HIS A 88 0.03 0.00 0.18
CA HIS A 88 -0.87 0.35 1.28
C HIS A 88 -1.31 -0.92 2.01
N THR A 89 -1.86 -0.78 3.21
CA THR A 89 -2.40 -1.92 3.97
C THR A 89 -3.84 -2.25 3.58
N ALA A 90 -4.53 -1.36 2.85
CA ALA A 90 -5.97 -1.44 2.57
C ALA A 90 -6.82 -1.55 3.86
N THR A 91 -6.31 -0.99 4.96
CA THR A 91 -7.02 -0.87 6.24
C THR A 91 -7.52 0.56 6.44
N GLU A 92 -8.24 0.79 7.52
CA GLU A 92 -8.38 2.13 8.06
C GLU A 92 -6.99 2.70 8.42
N GLY A 93 -6.86 4.03 8.32
CA GLY A 93 -5.67 4.74 8.75
C GLY A 93 -5.51 4.78 10.28
N CYS A 94 -4.49 5.50 10.71
CA CYS A 94 -4.23 5.76 12.12
C CYS A 94 -3.52 7.12 12.25
N GLU A 95 -3.98 7.99 13.15
CA GLU A 95 -3.46 9.36 13.31
C GLU A 95 -2.67 9.56 14.61
N HIS A 96 -2.75 8.59 15.52
CA HIS A 96 -2.12 8.55 16.84
C HIS A 96 -1.36 7.24 17.03
N GLU A 97 -0.29 7.27 17.82
CA GLU A 97 0.64 6.15 18.01
C GLU A 97 -0.06 4.90 18.53
N ASP A 98 -0.91 5.03 19.54
CA ASP A 98 -1.68 3.93 20.14
C ASP A 98 -2.58 3.24 19.11
N VAL A 99 -3.25 4.03 18.26
CA VAL A 99 -4.06 3.51 17.16
C VAL A 99 -3.18 2.83 16.11
N CYS A 100 -2.03 3.39 15.77
CA CYS A 100 -1.11 2.78 14.81
C CYS A 100 -0.48 1.48 15.33
N ILE A 101 -0.14 1.42 16.63
CA ILE A 101 0.29 0.19 17.32
C ILE A 101 -0.82 -0.87 17.23
N TYR A 102 -2.06 -0.49 17.50
CA TYR A 102 -3.20 -1.40 17.35
C TYR A 102 -3.34 -1.90 15.91
N ARG A 103 -3.20 -1.02 14.90
CA ARG A 103 -3.22 -1.43 13.47
C ARG A 103 -2.11 -2.42 13.15
N MET A 104 -0.89 -2.19 13.65
CA MET A 104 0.23 -3.11 13.48
C MET A 104 -0.09 -4.51 14.00
N GLN A 105 -0.63 -4.60 15.21
CA GLN A 105 -1.03 -5.86 15.83
C GLN A 105 -2.12 -6.58 15.03
N VAL A 106 -3.15 -5.86 14.58
CA VAL A 106 -4.23 -6.43 13.74
C VAL A 106 -3.69 -6.96 12.42
N ILE A 107 -2.83 -6.20 11.74
CA ILE A 107 -2.23 -6.61 10.46
C ILE A 107 -1.34 -7.84 10.66
N GLN A 108 -0.52 -7.87 11.71
CA GLN A 108 0.30 -9.03 12.04
C GLN A 108 -0.56 -10.26 12.34
N ALA A 109 -1.57 -10.12 13.21
CA ALA A 109 -2.47 -11.20 13.58
C ALA A 109 -3.20 -11.77 12.36
N TYR A 110 -3.67 -10.92 11.45
CA TYR A 110 -4.28 -11.37 10.20
C TYR A 110 -3.30 -12.18 9.34
N HIS A 111 -2.09 -11.66 9.12
CA HIS A 111 -1.08 -12.38 8.34
C HIS A 111 -0.71 -13.73 8.95
N MET A 112 -0.53 -13.81 10.28
CA MET A 112 -0.12 -15.05 10.94
C MET A 112 -1.27 -16.04 11.12
N LYS A 113 -2.42 -15.56 11.63
CA LYS A 113 -3.55 -16.43 12.05
C LYS A 113 -4.48 -16.74 10.89
N SER A 114 -4.69 -15.82 9.95
CA SER A 114 -5.61 -16.01 8.82
C SER A 114 -4.90 -16.48 7.55
N LEU A 115 -3.70 -15.95 7.25
CA LEU A 115 -2.94 -16.36 6.05
C LEU A 115 -1.90 -17.45 6.31
N GLY A 116 -1.69 -17.83 7.57
CA GLY A 116 -0.69 -18.85 7.95
C GLY A 116 0.75 -18.41 7.69
N TRP A 117 1.00 -17.10 7.59
CA TRP A 117 2.34 -16.59 7.38
C TRP A 117 3.16 -16.66 8.66
N VAL A 118 4.47 -16.67 8.49
CA VAL A 118 5.37 -16.76 9.63
C VAL A 118 5.39 -15.42 10.40
N ASP A 119 5.12 -14.29 9.74
CA ASP A 119 5.01 -12.93 10.32
C ASP A 119 4.08 -12.02 9.53
N ILE A 120 3.95 -10.77 10.00
CA ILE A 120 3.62 -9.60 9.17
C ILE A 120 4.41 -9.59 7.84
N GLY A 121 3.73 -9.41 6.70
CA GLY A 121 4.35 -9.55 5.38
C GLY A 121 5.34 -8.44 4.98
N TYR A 122 5.23 -7.26 5.58
CA TYR A 122 6.01 -6.07 5.21
C TYR A 122 7.30 -5.92 6.03
N ASN A 123 8.32 -5.29 5.45
CA ASN A 123 9.56 -4.96 6.16
C ASN A 123 9.32 -3.80 7.11
N PHE A 124 8.70 -2.73 6.62
CA PHE A 124 8.34 -1.55 7.39
C PHE A 124 6.92 -1.12 7.08
N LEU A 125 6.27 -0.53 8.07
CA LEU A 125 4.99 0.14 7.91
C LEU A 125 5.12 1.58 8.37
N VAL A 126 4.39 2.49 7.74
CA VAL A 126 4.39 3.91 8.10
C VAL A 126 3.00 4.28 8.55
N GLY A 127 2.87 4.76 9.78
CA GLY A 127 1.61 5.21 10.35
C GLY A 127 1.19 6.58 9.84
N GLY A 128 -0.11 6.86 9.82
CA GLY A 128 -0.61 8.19 9.48
C GLY A 128 -0.17 9.25 10.50
N ASP A 129 0.26 8.84 11.70
CA ASP A 129 0.94 9.65 12.71
C ASP A 129 2.36 10.13 12.31
N GLY A 130 2.92 9.59 11.21
CA GLY A 130 4.25 9.93 10.71
C GLY A 130 5.38 9.10 11.31
N GLN A 131 5.07 8.01 12.03
CA GLN A 131 6.06 7.12 12.62
C GLN A 131 6.29 5.87 11.75
N ILE A 132 7.45 5.23 11.92
CA ILE A 132 7.77 3.98 11.24
C ILE A 132 7.70 2.84 12.23
N TYR A 133 7.05 1.77 11.82
CA TYR A 133 6.91 0.55 12.60
C TYR A 133 7.68 -0.57 11.92
N VAL A 134 8.61 -1.19 12.66
CA VAL A 134 9.41 -2.31 12.17
C VAL A 134 8.54 -3.56 12.09
N GLY A 135 8.28 -4.02 10.86
CA GLY A 135 7.71 -5.33 10.60
C GLY A 135 8.82 -6.38 10.62
N ARG A 136 9.22 -6.86 9.44
CA ARG A 136 10.38 -7.77 9.29
C ARG A 136 11.74 -7.07 9.31
N GLY A 137 11.77 -5.74 9.21
CA GLY A 137 12.98 -4.94 9.25
C GLY A 137 13.90 -5.12 8.04
N TRP A 138 15.16 -4.69 8.17
CA TRP A 138 16.12 -4.63 7.06
C TRP A 138 16.68 -5.99 6.62
N HIS A 139 16.85 -6.92 7.55
CA HIS A 139 17.68 -8.11 7.36
C HIS A 139 16.91 -9.35 6.88
N ILE A 140 15.59 -9.26 6.81
CA ILE A 140 14.70 -10.39 6.60
C ILE A 140 13.88 -10.17 5.33
N GLN A 141 13.68 -11.24 4.56
CA GLN A 141 12.86 -11.17 3.35
C GLN A 141 11.40 -10.92 3.70
N GLY A 142 10.80 -10.00 2.96
CA GLY A 142 9.38 -9.74 3.00
C GLY A 142 8.53 -10.90 2.44
N GLN A 143 7.25 -10.93 2.81
CA GLN A 143 6.22 -11.79 2.20
C GLN A 143 5.09 -10.95 1.58
N HIS A 144 5.46 -9.76 1.08
CA HIS A 144 4.53 -8.76 0.54
C HIS A 144 4.15 -9.01 -0.93
N VAL A 145 5.08 -9.53 -1.75
CA VAL A 145 4.81 -9.99 -3.12
C VAL A 145 5.61 -11.27 -3.38
N LYS A 146 4.93 -12.31 -3.88
CA LYS A 146 5.55 -13.59 -4.22
C LYS A 146 6.71 -13.38 -5.21
N GLY A 147 7.91 -13.85 -4.86
CA GLY A 147 9.12 -13.75 -5.69
C GLY A 147 9.92 -12.45 -5.55
N TYR A 148 9.36 -11.39 -4.95
CA TYR A 148 10.07 -10.11 -4.80
C TYR A 148 10.65 -9.89 -3.40
N GLY A 149 10.17 -10.61 -2.38
CA GLY A 149 10.68 -10.50 -1.01
C GLY A 149 12.18 -10.76 -0.85
N ALA A 150 12.79 -11.50 -1.78
CA ALA A 150 14.22 -11.81 -1.80
C ALA A 150 15.09 -10.70 -2.42
N ILE A 151 14.48 -9.74 -3.12
CA ILE A 151 15.17 -8.72 -3.93
C ILE A 151 14.73 -7.29 -3.63
N SER A 152 13.82 -7.09 -2.66
CA SER A 152 13.28 -5.78 -2.32
C SER A 152 13.00 -5.59 -0.84
N ILE A 153 13.04 -4.35 -0.38
CA ILE A 153 12.44 -3.90 0.89
C ILE A 153 11.01 -3.43 0.62
N SER A 154 10.06 -3.82 1.45
CA SER A 154 8.69 -3.31 1.39
C SER A 154 8.40 -2.25 2.43
N ILE A 155 7.74 -1.17 2.00
CA ILE A 155 7.25 -0.12 2.88
C ILE A 155 5.73 0.00 2.63
N ALA A 156 4.93 -0.33 3.64
CA ALA A 156 3.48 -0.24 3.56
C ALA A 156 2.93 0.96 4.32
N PHE A 157 2.14 1.79 3.65
CA PHE A 157 1.44 2.89 4.27
C PHE A 157 0.18 2.36 4.95
N ILE A 158 0.05 2.55 6.27
CA ILE A 158 -1.14 2.14 7.02
C ILE A 158 -2.31 3.03 6.59
N GLY A 159 -3.30 2.43 5.90
CA GLY A 159 -4.47 3.12 5.35
C GLY A 159 -4.90 2.57 3.99
N THR A 160 -5.88 3.25 3.38
CA THR A 160 -6.35 3.02 2.01
C THR A 160 -6.29 4.32 1.21
N PHE A 161 -5.49 4.33 0.14
CA PHE A 161 -5.18 5.55 -0.62
C PHE A 161 -5.70 5.48 -2.06
N VAL A 162 -6.85 4.84 -2.25
CA VAL A 162 -7.52 4.78 -3.56
C VAL A 162 -8.11 6.16 -3.89
N ASN A 163 -8.89 6.72 -2.98
CA ASN A 163 -9.61 7.99 -3.20
C ASN A 163 -9.12 9.14 -2.32
N MET A 164 -8.20 8.87 -1.39
CA MET A 164 -7.62 9.86 -0.48
C MET A 164 -6.10 9.82 -0.53
N GLU A 165 -5.48 10.98 -0.42
CA GLU A 165 -4.03 11.07 -0.29
C GLU A 165 -3.59 10.70 1.14
N PRO A 166 -2.42 10.07 1.28
CA PRO A 166 -1.80 9.89 2.60
C PRO A 166 -1.39 11.23 3.20
N PRO A 167 -1.42 11.38 4.54
CA PRO A 167 -0.89 12.56 5.21
C PRO A 167 0.56 12.85 4.81
N ALA A 168 0.90 14.13 4.61
CA ALA A 168 2.24 14.53 4.18
C ALA A 168 3.35 14.02 5.13
N ARG A 169 3.06 13.93 6.44
CA ARG A 169 3.98 13.35 7.44
C ARG A 169 4.29 11.87 7.20
N GLN A 170 3.33 11.09 6.71
CA GLN A 170 3.51 9.68 6.37
C GLN A 170 4.43 9.53 5.15
N ILE A 171 4.26 10.38 4.13
CA ILE A 171 5.13 10.40 2.94
C ILE A 171 6.56 10.80 3.31
N GLU A 172 6.72 11.84 4.13
CA GLU A 172 8.02 12.31 4.59
C GLU A 172 8.74 11.24 5.42
N ALA A 173 8.03 10.54 6.31
CA ALA A 173 8.60 9.45 7.09
C ALA A 173 9.11 8.30 6.20
N ALA A 174 8.34 7.91 5.17
CA ALA A 174 8.79 6.90 4.22
C ALA A 174 10.05 7.31 3.44
N LYS A 175 10.14 8.58 3.01
CA LYS A 175 11.33 9.12 2.34
C LYS A 175 12.55 9.08 3.24
N ARG A 176 12.41 9.57 4.48
CA ARG A 176 13.49 9.52 5.48
C ARG A 176 13.93 8.09 5.82
N LEU A 177 13.00 7.13 5.86
CA LEU A 177 13.34 5.71 6.03
C LEU A 177 14.22 5.19 4.89
N MET A 178 13.93 5.57 3.64
CA MET A 178 14.76 5.19 2.51
C MET A 178 16.14 5.85 2.55
N ASP A 179 16.21 7.14 2.91
CA ASP A 179 17.49 7.84 3.10
C ASP A 179 18.33 7.19 4.21
N GLU A 180 17.70 6.82 5.32
CA GLU A 180 18.33 6.10 6.42
C GLU A 180 18.80 4.70 5.97
N GLY A 181 18.03 4.02 5.13
CA GLY A 181 18.42 2.77 4.49
C GLY A 181 19.69 2.90 3.66
N VAL A 182 19.85 4.00 2.91
CA VAL A 182 21.09 4.28 2.16
C VAL A 182 22.24 4.57 3.13
N ARG A 183 22.03 5.41 4.15
CA ARG A 183 23.03 5.75 5.17
C ARG A 183 23.57 4.50 5.90
N LEU A 184 22.68 3.56 6.20
CA LEU A 184 22.99 2.30 6.88
C LEU A 184 23.50 1.20 5.94
N HIS A 185 23.73 1.49 4.66
CA HIS A 185 24.12 0.50 3.64
C HIS A 185 23.16 -0.70 3.55
N ARG A 186 21.87 -0.46 3.79
CA ARG A 186 20.78 -1.42 3.62
C ARG A 186 20.14 -1.30 2.24
N LEU A 187 20.10 -0.08 1.70
CA LEU A 187 19.72 0.23 0.34
C LEU A 187 20.93 0.71 -0.46
N GLN A 188 20.98 0.35 -1.74
CA GLN A 188 21.97 0.90 -2.66
C GLN A 188 21.75 2.41 -2.86
N PRO A 189 22.80 3.24 -3.01
CA PRO A 189 22.63 4.67 -3.28
C PRO A 189 21.91 5.00 -4.59
N ASP A 190 21.72 4.05 -5.50
CA ASP A 190 20.99 4.15 -6.78
C ASP A 190 19.74 3.23 -6.81
N TYR A 191 19.18 2.91 -5.63
CA TYR A 191 17.98 2.08 -5.53
C TYR A 191 16.79 2.64 -6.34
N HIS A 192 15.88 1.74 -6.72
CA HIS A 192 14.70 2.02 -7.52
C HIS A 192 13.43 1.86 -6.65
N ILE A 193 12.44 2.73 -6.87
CA ILE A 193 11.14 2.70 -6.19
C ILE A 193 10.08 2.20 -7.16
N TYR A 194 9.32 1.21 -6.71
CA TYR A 194 8.19 0.62 -7.43
C TYR A 194 6.94 0.61 -6.55
N ALA A 195 5.79 0.61 -7.18
CA ALA A 195 4.50 0.38 -6.57
C ALA A 195 4.11 -1.09 -6.68
N HIS A 196 3.41 -1.64 -5.68
CA HIS A 196 2.95 -3.03 -5.69
C HIS A 196 2.16 -3.39 -6.97
N ARG A 197 1.25 -2.52 -7.43
CA ARG A 197 0.49 -2.67 -8.68
C ARG A 197 1.36 -2.85 -9.93
N GLN A 198 2.60 -2.39 -9.93
CA GLN A 198 3.50 -2.57 -11.09
C GLN A 198 4.04 -4.00 -11.21
N VAL A 199 4.01 -4.80 -10.14
CA VAL A 199 4.56 -6.16 -10.10
C VAL A 199 3.54 -7.26 -9.78
N SER A 200 2.37 -6.88 -9.27
CA SER A 200 1.28 -7.80 -8.93
C SER A 200 -0.06 -7.16 -9.35
N PRO A 201 -1.08 -7.94 -9.71
CA PRO A 201 -2.40 -7.41 -10.05
C PRO A 201 -3.17 -7.04 -8.79
N THR A 202 -2.89 -5.86 -8.25
CA THR A 202 -3.53 -5.29 -7.08
C THR A 202 -3.71 -3.78 -7.24
N GLU A 203 -4.68 -3.21 -6.55
CA GLU A 203 -4.83 -1.76 -6.42
C GLU A 203 -3.75 -1.13 -5.53
N SER A 204 -3.05 -1.88 -4.69
CA SER A 204 -2.00 -1.34 -3.82
C SER A 204 -0.88 -0.66 -4.63
N PRO A 205 -0.39 0.54 -4.26
CA PRO A 205 -0.58 1.26 -3.01
C PRO A 205 -1.79 2.23 -2.97
N GLY A 206 -2.73 2.09 -3.91
CA GLY A 206 -3.86 3.00 -4.09
C GLY A 206 -3.56 4.07 -5.12
N GLN A 207 -4.60 4.53 -5.80
CA GLN A 207 -4.48 5.45 -6.94
C GLN A 207 -3.82 6.78 -6.54
N LYS A 208 -4.24 7.40 -5.43
CA LYS A 208 -3.68 8.68 -4.98
C LYS A 208 -2.23 8.60 -4.53
N LEU A 209 -1.86 7.53 -3.83
CA LEU A 209 -0.45 7.31 -3.48
C LEU A 209 0.39 6.99 -4.73
N PHE A 210 -0.14 6.23 -5.69
CA PHE A 210 0.56 5.95 -6.93
C PHE A 210 0.85 7.22 -7.75
N GLU A 211 -0.15 8.09 -7.94
CA GLU A 211 0.00 9.40 -8.62
C GLU A 211 1.08 10.27 -7.96
N LEU A 212 1.12 10.29 -6.62
CA LEU A 212 2.17 11.01 -5.88
C LEU A 212 3.56 10.37 -6.09
N MET A 213 3.64 9.05 -6.11
CA MET A 213 4.89 8.32 -6.30
C MET A 213 5.52 8.56 -7.66
N GLU A 214 4.74 8.78 -8.72
CA GLU A 214 5.25 9.07 -10.06
C GLU A 214 6.17 10.30 -10.09
N HIS A 215 6.04 11.19 -9.11
CA HIS A 215 6.84 12.39 -8.95
C HIS A 215 8.02 12.22 -7.97
N TRP A 216 8.19 11.04 -7.37
CA TRP A 216 9.29 10.81 -6.41
C TRP A 216 10.62 10.60 -7.13
N PRO A 217 11.73 11.04 -6.52
CA PRO A 217 13.05 10.66 -7.02
C PRO A 217 13.17 9.13 -6.99
N ARG A 218 13.73 8.55 -8.05
CA ARG A 218 13.94 7.10 -8.23
C ARG A 218 12.68 6.27 -8.45
N PHE A 219 11.52 6.89 -8.63
CA PHE A 219 10.37 6.16 -9.14
C PHE A 219 10.69 5.58 -10.52
N THR A 220 10.40 4.30 -10.70
CA THR A 220 10.76 3.56 -11.91
C THR A 220 9.49 3.05 -12.59
N PRO A 221 9.09 3.62 -13.74
CA PRO A 221 7.88 3.19 -14.45
C PRO A 221 8.06 1.81 -15.09
N ASN A 222 9.27 1.50 -15.58
CA ASN A 222 9.57 0.25 -16.25
C ASN A 222 10.04 -0.83 -15.26
N VAL A 223 9.26 -1.90 -15.11
CA VAL A 223 9.56 -3.02 -14.20
C VAL A 223 10.25 -4.22 -14.86
N THR A 224 10.65 -4.15 -16.13
CA THR A 224 11.22 -5.29 -16.85
C THR A 224 12.44 -5.87 -16.15
N SER A 225 13.38 -5.03 -15.70
CA SER A 225 14.56 -5.48 -14.95
C SER A 225 14.17 -6.18 -13.64
N LEU A 226 13.24 -5.61 -12.89
CA LEU A 226 12.76 -6.17 -11.63
C LEU A 226 12.03 -7.51 -11.82
N ARG A 227 11.22 -7.63 -12.88
CA ARG A 227 10.52 -8.86 -13.27
C ARG A 227 11.48 -9.99 -13.65
N LEU A 228 12.56 -9.66 -14.36
CA LEU A 228 13.60 -10.63 -14.69
C LEU A 228 14.30 -11.15 -13.43
N LEU A 229 14.57 -10.29 -12.44
CA LEU A 229 15.18 -10.69 -11.17
C LEU A 229 14.29 -11.63 -10.34
N SER A 230 12.96 -11.45 -10.40
CA SER A 230 11.99 -12.31 -9.71
C SER A 230 11.57 -13.53 -10.52
N ASN A 231 12.09 -13.70 -11.75
CA ASN A 231 11.68 -14.73 -12.71
C ASN A 231 10.16 -14.69 -13.02
N SER A 232 9.53 -13.52 -12.86
CA SER A 232 8.11 -13.26 -13.09
C SER A 232 7.95 -12.45 -14.37
N THR A 233 7.62 -13.13 -15.48
CA THR A 233 7.38 -12.46 -16.76
C THR A 233 5.95 -11.91 -16.84
N LEU A 234 4.99 -12.67 -16.31
CA LEU A 234 3.56 -12.36 -16.37
C LEU A 234 2.96 -12.04 -15.00
N LYS A 235 1.92 -11.21 -15.04
CA LYS A 235 1.04 -10.93 -13.90
C LYS A 235 -0.27 -11.69 -14.06
N PHE A 236 -0.52 -12.62 -13.14
CA PHE A 236 -1.75 -13.40 -13.10
C PHE A 236 -2.73 -12.84 -12.09
N VAL A 237 -3.91 -12.43 -12.54
CA VAL A 237 -5.05 -12.16 -11.67
C VAL A 237 -5.76 -13.49 -11.43
N THR A 238 -5.52 -14.13 -10.29
CA THR A 238 -6.15 -15.41 -9.99
C THR A 238 -7.63 -15.25 -9.67
N ARG A 239 -8.38 -16.34 -9.77
CA ARG A 239 -9.85 -16.36 -9.57
C ARG A 239 -10.35 -15.57 -8.35
N PRO A 240 -9.76 -15.70 -7.15
CA PRO A 240 -10.20 -14.92 -5.99
C PRO A 240 -10.01 -13.40 -6.16
N TYR A 241 -8.96 -12.94 -6.88
CA TYR A 241 -8.66 -11.52 -7.03
C TYR A 241 -9.60 -10.78 -7.97
N TRP A 242 -10.21 -11.47 -8.94
CA TRP A 242 -11.26 -10.90 -9.77
C TRP A 242 -12.67 -11.27 -9.32
N LEU A 243 -12.81 -11.85 -8.11
CA LEU A 243 -14.08 -12.24 -7.51
C LEU A 243 -14.87 -13.22 -8.39
N ALA A 244 -14.17 -14.21 -8.93
CA ALA A 244 -14.77 -15.28 -9.72
C ALA A 244 -15.85 -16.00 -8.93
N GLN A 245 -17.00 -16.21 -9.55
CA GLN A 245 -17.96 -17.18 -9.08
C GLN A 245 -17.35 -18.59 -9.19
N PRO A 246 -17.67 -19.52 -8.29
CA PRO A 246 -17.30 -20.92 -8.47
C PRO A 246 -18.00 -21.49 -9.72
N ALA A 247 -17.39 -22.49 -10.35
CA ALA A 247 -18.05 -23.24 -11.40
C ALA A 247 -19.34 -23.87 -10.87
N THR A 248 -20.39 -23.92 -11.69
CA THR A 248 -21.70 -24.47 -11.30
C THR A 248 -21.64 -25.97 -11.03
N VAL A 249 -20.69 -26.66 -11.70
CA VAL A 249 -20.35 -28.07 -11.51
C VAL A 249 -18.84 -28.25 -11.63
N PRO A 250 -18.26 -29.36 -11.11
CA PRO A 250 -16.86 -29.70 -11.36
C PRO A 250 -16.54 -29.72 -12.86
N LEU A 251 -15.45 -29.05 -13.25
CA LEU A 251 -15.02 -28.96 -14.64
C LEU A 251 -14.25 -30.21 -15.07
N THR A 252 -14.30 -30.51 -16.36
CA THR A 252 -13.52 -31.61 -16.95
C THR A 252 -12.03 -31.22 -16.97
N PRO A 253 -11.12 -32.11 -16.55
CA PRO A 253 -9.69 -31.83 -16.61
C PRO A 253 -9.17 -31.67 -18.03
N LEU A 254 -8.29 -30.70 -18.25
CA LEU A 254 -7.57 -30.49 -19.50
C LEU A 254 -6.36 -31.43 -19.57
N GLN A 255 -6.21 -32.14 -20.69
CA GLN A 255 -5.09 -33.05 -20.88
C GLN A 255 -3.81 -32.27 -21.21
N LEU A 256 -2.82 -32.35 -20.32
CA LEU A 256 -1.51 -31.72 -20.46
C LEU A 256 -0.44 -32.72 -20.93
N PRO A 257 0.58 -32.28 -21.71
CA PRO A 257 0.70 -30.96 -22.31
C PRO A 257 -0.29 -30.75 -23.46
N VAL A 258 -0.89 -29.56 -23.55
CA VAL A 258 -1.78 -29.24 -24.67
C VAL A 258 -0.99 -29.13 -25.98
N GLN A 259 -1.61 -29.55 -27.07
CA GLN A 259 -1.04 -29.50 -28.42
C GLN A 259 -1.65 -28.38 -29.28
N SER A 260 -2.72 -27.74 -28.82
CA SER A 260 -3.40 -26.66 -29.54
C SER A 260 -3.73 -25.52 -28.57
N VAL A 261 -3.42 -24.29 -28.99
CA VAL A 261 -3.77 -23.05 -28.29
C VAL A 261 -4.61 -22.20 -29.23
N ARG A 262 -5.74 -21.69 -28.76
CA ARG A 262 -6.63 -20.83 -29.55
C ARG A 262 -6.72 -19.43 -28.95
N PHE A 263 -6.48 -18.41 -29.75
CA PHE A 263 -6.77 -17.01 -29.40
C PHE A 263 -8.17 -16.63 -29.91
N VAL A 264 -8.96 -15.99 -29.04
CA VAL A 264 -10.34 -15.59 -29.36
C VAL A 264 -10.59 -14.15 -28.91
N ALA A 265 -11.32 -13.37 -29.72
CA ALA A 265 -11.80 -12.06 -29.30
C ALA A 265 -13.08 -12.21 -28.47
N THR A 266 -13.22 -11.46 -27.38
CA THR A 266 -14.46 -11.47 -26.57
C THR A 266 -15.54 -10.56 -27.14
N ASN A 267 -15.21 -9.72 -28.13
CA ASN A 267 -16.07 -8.65 -28.66
C ASN A 267 -16.60 -7.68 -27.59
N THR A 268 -15.85 -7.52 -26.49
CA THR A 268 -16.15 -6.53 -25.45
C THR A 268 -15.35 -5.25 -25.67
N GLU A 269 -15.85 -4.14 -25.12
CA GLU A 269 -15.09 -2.89 -25.05
C GLU A 269 -13.72 -3.10 -24.36
N SER A 270 -12.74 -2.28 -24.76
CA SER A 270 -11.44 -2.24 -24.12
C SER A 270 -11.54 -1.84 -22.66
N CYS A 271 -10.57 -2.28 -21.87
CA CYS A 271 -10.38 -1.83 -20.49
C CYS A 271 -8.94 -1.37 -20.28
N SER A 272 -8.72 -0.41 -19.40
CA SER A 272 -7.41 0.22 -19.17
C SER A 272 -6.94 0.13 -17.71
N THR A 273 -7.89 0.11 -16.76
CA THR A 273 -7.61 -0.04 -15.34
C THR A 273 -7.93 -1.45 -14.87
N GLN A 274 -7.29 -1.90 -13.79
CA GLN A 274 -7.53 -3.24 -13.25
C GLN A 274 -9.00 -3.42 -12.80
N ALA A 275 -9.59 -2.42 -12.15
CA ALA A 275 -10.99 -2.44 -11.75
C ALA A 275 -11.94 -2.58 -12.95
N GLU A 276 -11.68 -1.84 -14.03
CA GLU A 276 -12.46 -1.94 -15.27
C GLU A 276 -12.30 -3.33 -15.90
N CYS A 277 -11.07 -3.84 -16.01
CA CYS A 277 -10.82 -5.16 -16.57
C CYS A 277 -11.42 -6.29 -15.72
N ILE A 278 -11.37 -6.20 -14.37
CA ILE A 278 -12.08 -7.11 -13.47
C ILE A 278 -13.58 -7.10 -13.77
N PHE A 279 -14.18 -5.93 -13.92
CA PHE A 279 -15.60 -5.81 -14.24
C PHE A 279 -15.95 -6.48 -15.57
N ARG A 280 -15.14 -6.29 -16.62
CA ARG A 280 -15.33 -6.95 -17.92
C ARG A 280 -15.23 -8.48 -17.82
N VAL A 281 -14.21 -9.00 -17.14
CA VAL A 281 -14.01 -10.44 -16.97
C VAL A 281 -15.16 -11.08 -16.17
N ARG A 282 -15.65 -10.40 -15.13
CA ARG A 282 -16.83 -10.85 -14.36
C ARG A 282 -18.10 -10.88 -15.22
N LEU A 283 -18.31 -9.86 -16.04
CA LEU A 283 -19.45 -9.81 -16.95
C LEU A 283 -19.40 -10.95 -17.97
N LEU A 284 -18.22 -11.29 -18.49
CA LEU A 284 -18.02 -12.45 -19.36
C LEU A 284 -18.36 -13.76 -18.65
N GLN A 285 -17.97 -13.93 -17.39
CA GLN A 285 -18.35 -15.11 -16.60
C GLN A 285 -19.86 -15.22 -16.44
N SER A 286 -20.53 -14.13 -16.02
CA SER A 286 -21.99 -14.10 -15.87
C SER A 286 -22.70 -14.40 -17.18
N LEU A 287 -22.27 -13.80 -18.30
CA LEU A 287 -22.85 -14.09 -19.62
C LEU A 287 -22.72 -15.58 -19.98
N HIS A 288 -21.53 -16.16 -19.77
CA HIS A 288 -21.27 -17.56 -20.06
C HIS A 288 -22.14 -18.51 -19.24
N ILE A 289 -22.28 -18.25 -17.94
CA ILE A 289 -23.07 -19.11 -17.04
C ILE A 289 -24.57 -18.89 -17.24
N GLU A 290 -25.04 -17.65 -17.23
CA GLU A 290 -26.46 -17.32 -17.13
C GLU A 290 -27.16 -17.30 -18.49
N SER A 291 -26.50 -16.78 -19.53
CA SER A 291 -27.12 -16.64 -20.86
C SER A 291 -26.77 -17.78 -21.80
N ILE A 292 -25.51 -18.24 -21.79
CA ILE A 292 -25.06 -19.33 -22.68
C ILE A 292 -25.23 -20.69 -22.00
N GLY A 293 -25.21 -20.75 -20.66
CA GLY A 293 -25.40 -21.98 -19.91
C GLY A 293 -24.13 -22.82 -19.76
N TYR A 294 -22.94 -22.26 -19.98
CA TYR A 294 -21.68 -22.94 -19.69
C TYR A 294 -21.51 -23.17 -18.20
N LYS A 295 -20.67 -24.15 -17.83
CA LYS A 295 -20.44 -24.52 -16.43
C LYS A 295 -19.66 -23.45 -15.65
N ASP A 296 -18.89 -22.64 -16.37
CA ASP A 296 -18.07 -21.53 -15.88
C ASP A 296 -17.69 -20.63 -17.06
N ILE A 297 -16.94 -19.54 -16.83
CA ILE A 297 -16.28 -18.77 -17.88
C ILE A 297 -15.55 -19.71 -18.86
N ASN A 298 -15.99 -19.75 -20.11
CA ASN A 298 -15.55 -20.72 -21.10
C ASN A 298 -14.21 -20.38 -21.78
N PHE A 299 -13.23 -19.94 -21.00
CA PHE A 299 -11.86 -19.65 -21.42
C PHE A 299 -10.87 -20.20 -20.39
N ASN A 300 -9.65 -20.54 -20.79
CA ASN A 300 -8.58 -20.91 -19.85
C ASN A 300 -7.98 -19.65 -19.23
N PHE A 301 -7.69 -18.65 -20.06
CA PHE A 301 -7.11 -17.37 -19.65
C PHE A 301 -7.75 -16.22 -20.41
N VAL A 302 -7.74 -15.03 -19.81
CA VAL A 302 -8.18 -13.80 -20.46
C VAL A 302 -7.06 -12.76 -20.40
N ALA A 303 -6.58 -12.31 -21.55
CA ALA A 303 -5.62 -11.20 -21.65
C ALA A 303 -6.39 -9.88 -21.77
N ALA A 304 -6.08 -8.93 -20.88
CA ALA A 304 -6.81 -7.67 -20.77
C ALA A 304 -5.90 -6.45 -20.98
N GLY A 305 -6.52 -5.31 -21.31
CA GLY A 305 -5.82 -4.08 -21.69
C GLY A 305 -5.05 -3.38 -20.56
N ASP A 306 -5.25 -3.78 -19.30
CA ASP A 306 -4.43 -3.37 -18.15
C ASP A 306 -3.07 -4.10 -18.08
N GLY A 307 -2.79 -5.01 -19.03
CA GLY A 307 -1.54 -5.75 -19.12
C GLY A 307 -1.46 -6.96 -18.18
N HIS A 308 -2.61 -7.47 -17.71
CA HIS A 308 -2.70 -8.65 -16.86
C HIS A 308 -3.31 -9.85 -17.59
N ILE A 309 -2.91 -11.05 -17.17
CA ILE A 309 -3.56 -12.32 -17.54
C ILE A 309 -4.51 -12.69 -16.41
N TYR A 310 -5.80 -12.76 -16.69
CA TYR A 310 -6.82 -13.24 -15.75
C TYR A 310 -6.94 -14.75 -15.89
N GLU A 311 -6.76 -15.44 -14.78
CA GLU A 311 -6.97 -16.88 -14.70
C GLU A 311 -8.46 -17.17 -14.70
N ALA A 312 -8.95 -17.77 -15.79
CA ALA A 312 -10.32 -18.24 -15.92
C ALA A 312 -10.37 -19.71 -15.48
N ARG A 313 -10.54 -20.67 -16.39
CA ARG A 313 -10.46 -22.10 -16.08
C ARG A 313 -9.04 -22.59 -15.74
N GLY A 314 -8.03 -21.78 -16.05
CA GLY A 314 -6.63 -22.05 -15.75
C GLY A 314 -6.03 -23.13 -16.64
N TRP A 315 -4.91 -23.72 -16.19
CA TRP A 315 -4.22 -24.79 -16.91
C TRP A 315 -4.94 -26.14 -16.83
N ASP A 316 -5.75 -26.35 -15.79
CA ASP A 316 -6.17 -27.68 -15.38
C ASP A 316 -7.52 -28.10 -15.95
N ASN A 317 -8.33 -27.18 -16.49
CA ASN A 317 -9.71 -27.46 -16.87
C ASN A 317 -10.00 -27.10 -18.33
N SER A 318 -10.71 -27.96 -19.04
CA SER A 318 -11.04 -27.76 -20.46
C SER A 318 -12.15 -26.72 -20.66
N CYS A 319 -12.17 -26.11 -21.85
CA CYS A 319 -13.30 -25.32 -22.33
C CYS A 319 -14.34 -26.22 -23.01
N GLU A 320 -15.56 -25.74 -23.17
CA GLU A 320 -16.68 -26.41 -23.86
C GLU A 320 -16.78 -25.85 -25.30
N SER A 321 -16.71 -26.70 -26.31
CA SER A 321 -17.00 -26.34 -27.70
C SER A 321 -18.44 -26.72 -28.06
N SER A 322 -19.14 -25.83 -28.77
CA SER A 322 -20.42 -26.18 -29.39
C SER A 322 -20.15 -26.60 -30.83
N SER A 323 -20.04 -27.90 -31.05
CA SER A 323 -19.99 -28.50 -32.39
C SER A 323 -21.28 -29.32 -32.58
N ASP A 324 -22.09 -28.95 -33.57
CA ASP A 324 -23.30 -29.68 -33.99
C ASP A 324 -24.36 -29.94 -32.91
N GLY A 325 -24.60 -28.95 -32.03
CA GLY A 325 -25.70 -28.99 -31.05
C GLY A 325 -25.42 -29.81 -29.78
N ASP A 326 -24.31 -30.55 -29.73
CA ASP A 326 -23.79 -31.17 -28.52
C ASP A 326 -22.59 -30.38 -27.96
N ARG A 327 -22.46 -30.34 -26.63
CA ARG A 327 -21.36 -29.63 -25.95
C ARG A 327 -20.27 -30.61 -25.61
N GLN A 328 -19.21 -30.58 -26.41
CA GLN A 328 -18.04 -31.42 -26.18
C GLN A 328 -16.91 -30.62 -25.54
N ASP A 329 -16.15 -31.26 -24.66
CA ASP A 329 -14.97 -30.65 -24.05
C ASP A 329 -13.84 -30.49 -25.08
N SER A 330 -13.33 -29.27 -25.21
CA SER A 330 -12.21 -28.92 -26.08
C SER A 330 -10.89 -29.40 -25.49
N LYS A 331 -10.02 -29.91 -26.37
CA LYS A 331 -8.63 -30.28 -26.02
C LYS A 331 -7.66 -29.10 -26.13
N GLU A 332 -8.16 -27.92 -26.48
CA GLU A 332 -7.38 -26.73 -26.74
C GLU A 332 -7.31 -25.84 -25.50
N LEU A 333 -6.19 -25.14 -25.34
CA LEU A 333 -6.09 -24.04 -24.38
C LEU A 333 -6.63 -22.76 -25.03
N VAL A 334 -7.71 -22.20 -24.48
CA VAL A 334 -8.36 -21.02 -25.05
C VAL A 334 -7.94 -19.75 -24.28
N VAL A 335 -7.35 -18.79 -24.99
CA VAL A 335 -6.96 -17.48 -24.45
C VAL A 335 -7.83 -16.40 -25.11
N ALA A 336 -8.62 -15.69 -24.30
CA ALA A 336 -9.54 -14.67 -24.78
C ALA A 336 -8.98 -13.26 -24.61
N PHE A 337 -9.28 -12.34 -25.53
CA PHE A 337 -8.80 -10.95 -25.50
C PHE A 337 -9.94 -9.97 -25.23
N VAL A 338 -9.81 -9.14 -24.19
CA VAL A 338 -10.72 -8.04 -23.87
C VAL A 338 -10.30 -6.78 -24.64
N GLY A 339 -11.16 -6.29 -25.53
CA GLY A 339 -10.85 -5.14 -26.40
C GLY A 339 -9.94 -5.51 -27.59
N PRO A 340 -9.32 -4.51 -28.26
CA PRO A 340 -8.53 -4.73 -29.47
C PRO A 340 -7.27 -5.58 -29.21
N SER A 341 -6.90 -6.40 -30.20
CA SER A 341 -5.99 -7.55 -30.05
C SER A 341 -4.49 -7.22 -29.90
N GLY A 342 -4.03 -6.04 -30.31
CA GLY A 342 -2.59 -5.75 -30.48
C GLY A 342 -1.71 -5.94 -29.24
N SER A 343 -2.06 -5.29 -28.11
CA SER A 343 -1.30 -5.43 -26.85
C SER A 343 -1.52 -6.79 -26.18
N ASN A 344 -2.74 -7.31 -26.28
CA ASN A 344 -3.16 -8.56 -25.63
C ASN A 344 -2.49 -9.78 -26.26
N LYS A 345 -2.25 -9.75 -27.59
CA LYS A 345 -1.55 -10.81 -28.33
C LYS A 345 -0.11 -11.00 -27.84
N LYS A 346 0.62 -9.91 -27.59
CA LYS A 346 1.97 -10.00 -27.01
C LYS A 346 1.94 -10.68 -25.64
N LEU A 347 1.02 -10.27 -24.78
CA LEU A 347 0.86 -10.83 -23.44
C LEU A 347 0.50 -12.34 -23.49
N ALA A 348 -0.36 -12.73 -24.43
CA ALA A 348 -0.73 -14.12 -24.65
C ALA A 348 0.41 -14.98 -25.20
N LEU A 349 1.30 -14.42 -26.03
CA LEU A 349 2.50 -15.11 -26.48
C LEU A 349 3.49 -15.35 -25.31
N GLU A 350 3.64 -14.37 -24.41
CA GLU A 350 4.43 -14.54 -23.19
C GLU A 350 3.82 -15.63 -22.27
N LEU A 351 2.48 -15.71 -22.20
CA LEU A 351 1.75 -16.81 -21.52
C LEU A 351 2.08 -18.18 -22.10
N ILE A 352 2.13 -18.29 -23.43
CA ILE A 352 2.52 -19.55 -24.08
C ILE A 352 3.96 -19.94 -23.72
N GLN A 353 4.90 -18.99 -23.77
CA GLN A 353 6.29 -19.27 -23.39
C GLN A 353 6.41 -19.77 -21.95
N GLN A 354 5.65 -19.17 -21.03
CA GLN A 354 5.59 -19.64 -19.65
C GLN A 354 4.96 -21.05 -19.56
N GLY A 355 3.88 -21.31 -20.30
CA GLY A 355 3.24 -22.63 -20.37
C GLY A 355 4.19 -23.73 -20.89
N ILE A 356 5.01 -23.42 -21.89
CA ILE A 356 6.04 -24.35 -22.41
C ILE A 356 7.11 -24.60 -21.35
N LYS A 357 7.59 -23.56 -20.65
CA LYS A 357 8.58 -23.69 -19.57
C LYS A 357 8.07 -24.55 -18.41
N LEU A 358 6.78 -24.49 -18.12
CA LEU A 358 6.13 -25.26 -17.06
C LEU A 358 5.69 -26.67 -17.51
N GLY A 359 5.80 -26.99 -18.80
CA GLY A 359 5.36 -28.28 -19.35
C GLY A 359 3.84 -28.42 -19.54
N HIS A 360 3.09 -27.32 -19.46
CA HIS A 360 1.65 -27.30 -19.73
C HIS A 360 1.34 -27.28 -21.23
N ILE A 361 2.24 -26.72 -22.05
CA ILE A 361 2.08 -26.61 -23.51
C ILE A 361 3.22 -27.38 -24.18
N SER A 362 2.90 -28.16 -25.21
CA SER A 362 3.88 -28.88 -26.03
C SER A 362 4.80 -27.90 -26.75
N LYS A 363 6.05 -28.29 -27.00
CA LYS A 363 6.97 -27.47 -27.82
C LYS A 363 6.50 -27.36 -29.27
N ASP A 364 5.79 -28.38 -29.75
CA ASP A 364 5.26 -28.47 -31.13
C ASP A 364 3.76 -28.12 -31.18
N TYR A 365 3.33 -27.16 -30.36
CA TYR A 365 1.92 -26.74 -30.32
C TYR A 365 1.48 -26.05 -31.62
N ASN A 366 0.20 -26.20 -31.96
CA ASN A 366 -0.46 -25.44 -33.01
C ASN A 366 -1.14 -24.19 -32.41
N LEU A 367 -0.92 -23.02 -33.01
CA LEU A 367 -1.60 -21.78 -32.62
C LEU A 367 -2.71 -21.45 -33.63
N ILE A 368 -3.94 -21.35 -33.14
CA ILE A 368 -5.09 -20.91 -33.94
C ILE A 368 -5.46 -19.50 -33.49
N ASP A 369 -5.31 -18.52 -34.37
CA ASP A 369 -5.60 -17.12 -34.05
C ASP A 369 -6.91 -16.66 -34.69
N ASP A 370 -7.98 -16.66 -33.89
CA ASP A 370 -9.30 -16.12 -34.25
C ASP A 370 -9.54 -14.76 -33.57
N SER A 371 -8.50 -14.08 -33.07
CA SER A 371 -8.66 -12.82 -32.33
C SER A 371 -8.79 -11.57 -33.20
N GLU A 372 -8.59 -11.70 -34.51
CA GLU A 372 -8.71 -10.62 -35.50
C GLU A 372 -9.99 -10.73 -36.36
N LYS A 373 -10.84 -11.74 -36.09
CA LYS A 373 -12.16 -11.94 -36.70
C LYS A 373 -13.24 -11.32 -35.83
#